data_AF-A0A2E5WZI6-F1
#
_entry.id   AF-A0A2E5WZI6-F1
#
_cell.length_a   1.000
_cell.length_b   1.000
_cell.length_c   1.000
_cell.angle_alpha   90.00
_cell.angle_beta   90.00
_cell.angle_gamma   90.00
#
_symmetry.space_group_name_H-M   'P 1'
#
loop_
_entity.id
_entity.type
_entity.pdbx_description
1 polymer ?
#
loop_
_entity_poly.entity_id
_entity_poly.type
_entity_poly.pdbx_seq_one_letter_code
_entity_poly.pdbx_strand_id
1 'polypeptide(L)'
;MPQTLVGVGSLSLSKNIPLLVEDVVYHGGQFLLPNHKVISVKGDDAQTFLNNQTTNDVSKLEDQSFHLNSVLDLSAKVIGFFELLKTSENEFFILSHVDIVDAIVERLEKYLIAEDVEIERLDQSVHGIIGTKQETVAGWHGFYAGEKVVLNFGESDTPLVNADSFHTLKVLTGYPVWGETIHEFELINNTTLIDLAYDKEKGCFLGQETVSKIETRRGAAFKPVVVELNDKIDISSTEILKVEGKKVGKAQSQADGHLLASLNRESRIEGLRVNFDSPFEFEGVVKNLPLYKYSEKSISFYYHGVELFQQGNEEEAEKYLLMSIEVDPTFEDAYESLGVLYGRQERYKEAIAYMEKLSKLNQKSVMAHTNMSLYYMKIGEIEKAEDQKAQATIKQFEVLGDEADRKRRLEEEEKKKKEEIEKREGMYRQVLEIDPEDTLANYGLGEIELEKGLYQESIAHLKKAIEHKKNYSVAWLALGKAYMKSGEKALALETFREGIKVAGKNGDLMPANEMQRLLGEL
;
A
#
# COMPACT_ATOMS: atom_id res chain seq x y z
N MET A 1 35.79 -23.56 -10.52
CA MET A 1 34.46 -24.20 -10.46
C MET A 1 33.44 -23.09 -10.62
N PRO A 2 32.37 -23.24 -11.42
CA PRO A 2 31.33 -22.23 -11.43
C PRO A 2 30.69 -22.28 -10.04
N GLN A 3 30.88 -21.22 -9.25
CA GLN A 3 30.03 -21.01 -8.09
C GLN A 3 28.64 -20.78 -8.67
N THR A 4 27.83 -21.84 -8.58
CA THR A 4 26.39 -21.82 -8.70
C THR A 4 25.87 -20.53 -8.09
N LEU A 5 25.26 -19.67 -8.92
CA LEU A 5 24.19 -18.78 -8.46
C LEU A 5 23.38 -19.59 -7.46
N VAL A 6 23.43 -19.20 -6.19
CA VAL A 6 22.63 -19.81 -5.14
C VAL A 6 21.22 -19.85 -5.70
N GLY A 7 20.67 -21.06 -5.81
CA GLY A 7 19.39 -21.29 -6.44
C GLY A 7 18.36 -20.35 -5.85
N VAL A 8 18.01 -19.32 -6.61
CA VAL A 8 16.74 -18.63 -6.48
C VAL A 8 15.75 -19.71 -6.89
N GLY A 9 15.34 -20.53 -5.91
CA GLY A 9 14.25 -21.49 -6.11
C GLY A 9 13.13 -20.73 -6.80
N SER A 10 12.55 -21.33 -7.84
CA SER A 10 11.50 -20.78 -8.69
C SER A 10 10.49 -19.96 -7.88
N LEU A 11 10.81 -18.69 -7.64
CA LEU A 11 9.92 -17.69 -7.11
C LEU A 11 9.16 -17.30 -8.35
N SER A 12 8.03 -17.98 -8.55
CA SER A 12 7.05 -17.61 -9.55
C SER A 12 6.92 -16.09 -9.49
N LEU A 13 7.11 -15.43 -10.64
CA LEU A 13 6.66 -14.07 -10.94
C LEU A 13 5.62 -13.66 -9.92
N SER A 14 5.91 -12.61 -9.13
CA SER A 14 5.05 -12.08 -8.08
C SER A 14 3.58 -12.43 -8.36
N LYS A 15 3.03 -13.41 -7.62
CA LYS A 15 1.65 -13.93 -7.79
C LYS A 15 0.54 -12.87 -7.66
N ASN A 16 0.90 -11.59 -7.59
CA ASN A 16 0.08 -10.52 -7.05
C ASN A 16 -0.25 -9.42 -8.07
N ILE A 17 0.32 -9.47 -9.29
CA ILE A 17 -0.01 -8.48 -10.34
C ILE A 17 -0.65 -9.23 -11.52
N PRO A 18 -1.90 -8.92 -11.89
CA PRO A 18 -2.53 -9.56 -13.03
C PRO A 18 -1.82 -9.23 -14.34
N LEU A 19 -1.71 -10.23 -15.24
CA LEU A 19 -1.07 -10.10 -16.55
C LEU A 19 -1.60 -8.90 -17.36
N LEU A 20 -2.87 -8.54 -17.16
CA LEU A 20 -3.51 -7.44 -17.88
C LEU A 20 -2.93 -6.07 -17.57
N VAL A 21 -2.30 -5.84 -16.40
CA VAL A 21 -1.68 -4.53 -16.12
C VAL A 21 -0.22 -4.44 -16.56
N GLU A 22 0.38 -5.53 -17.04
CA GLU A 22 1.78 -5.57 -17.49
C GLU A 22 2.06 -4.56 -18.62
N ASP A 23 1.13 -4.35 -19.54
CA ASP A 23 1.28 -3.35 -20.61
C ASP A 23 1.46 -1.94 -20.04
N VAL A 24 0.61 -1.55 -19.08
CA VAL A 24 0.68 -0.23 -18.41
C VAL A 24 1.96 -0.13 -17.57
N VAL A 25 2.30 -1.21 -16.86
CA VAL A 25 3.43 -1.25 -15.91
C VAL A 25 4.77 -1.23 -16.64
N TYR A 26 4.96 -2.05 -17.67
CA TYR A 26 6.25 -2.20 -18.37
C TYR A 26 6.39 -1.31 -19.61
N HIS A 27 5.32 -1.07 -20.37
CA HIS A 27 5.40 -0.44 -21.70
C HIS A 27 4.87 0.99 -21.69
N GLY A 28 3.81 1.24 -20.92
CA GLY A 28 3.21 2.56 -20.80
C GLY A 28 2.56 3.08 -22.08
N GLY A 29 2.08 4.31 -22.04
CA GLY A 29 1.38 4.94 -23.16
C GLY A 29 0.73 6.26 -22.76
N GLN A 30 -0.11 6.81 -23.64
CA GLN A 30 -0.99 7.92 -23.28
C GLN A 30 -2.39 7.44 -22.90
N PHE A 31 -3.06 8.15 -22.00
CA PHE A 31 -4.48 8.02 -21.75
C PHE A 31 -5.16 9.40 -21.83
N LEU A 32 -6.41 9.42 -22.27
CA LEU A 32 -7.19 10.64 -22.43
C LEU A 32 -8.16 10.81 -21.27
N LEU A 33 -8.45 12.07 -20.91
CA LEU A 33 -9.45 12.43 -19.91
C LEU A 33 -10.59 13.23 -20.57
N PRO A 34 -11.37 12.62 -21.49
CA PRO A 34 -12.33 13.34 -22.33
C PRO A 34 -13.48 13.97 -21.55
N ASN A 35 -13.81 13.39 -20.39
CA ASN A 35 -14.88 13.89 -19.52
C ASN A 35 -14.35 14.81 -18.41
N HIS A 36 -13.15 15.35 -18.54
CA HIS A 36 -12.59 16.28 -17.55
C HIS A 36 -12.55 17.71 -18.10
N LYS A 37 -12.69 18.68 -17.20
CA LYS A 37 -12.53 20.11 -17.47
C LYS A 37 -11.46 20.70 -16.58
N VAL A 38 -10.87 21.79 -17.05
CA VAL A 38 -9.80 22.51 -16.36
C VAL A 38 -10.38 23.80 -15.79
N ILE A 39 -10.11 24.04 -14.52
CA ILE A 39 -10.37 25.30 -13.84
C ILE A 39 -9.01 25.88 -13.45
N SER A 40 -8.73 27.12 -13.80
CA SER A 40 -7.59 27.86 -13.30
C SER A 40 -7.93 28.53 -11.98
N VAL A 41 -7.02 28.45 -11.02
CA VAL A 41 -7.08 29.15 -9.74
C VAL A 41 -5.76 29.91 -9.58
N LYS A 42 -5.82 31.24 -9.59
CA LYS A 42 -4.63 32.11 -9.57
C LYS A 42 -4.75 33.22 -8.54
N GLY A 43 -3.62 33.77 -8.10
CA GLY A 43 -3.56 34.93 -7.23
C GLY A 43 -2.64 34.70 -6.03
N ASP A 44 -2.30 35.77 -5.31
CA ASP A 44 -1.30 35.72 -4.25
C ASP A 44 -1.72 34.85 -3.05
N ASP A 45 -3.04 34.67 -2.86
CA ASP A 45 -3.59 33.83 -1.78
C ASP A 45 -3.97 32.41 -2.23
N ALA A 46 -3.75 32.04 -3.50
CA ALA A 46 -4.30 30.81 -4.11
C ALA A 46 -3.91 29.53 -3.34
N GLN A 47 -2.63 29.38 -2.97
CA GLN A 47 -2.17 28.19 -2.24
C GLN A 47 -2.84 28.06 -0.87
N THR A 48 -2.87 29.14 -0.09
CA THR A 48 -3.46 29.15 1.25
C THR A 48 -4.96 28.95 1.19
N PHE A 49 -5.63 29.60 0.25
CA PHE A 49 -7.05 29.44 -0.01
C PHE A 49 -7.39 27.98 -0.31
N LEU A 50 -6.74 27.38 -1.32
CA LEU A 50 -6.95 25.97 -1.68
C LEU A 50 -6.63 25.04 -0.50
N ASN A 51 -5.55 25.29 0.24
CA ASN A 51 -5.20 24.46 1.39
C ASN A 51 -6.30 24.44 2.47
N ASN A 52 -7.01 25.56 2.66
CA ASN A 52 -8.11 25.66 3.63
C ASN A 52 -9.44 25.09 3.08
N GLN A 53 -9.60 25.00 1.76
CA GLN A 53 -10.83 24.51 1.13
C GLN A 53 -10.84 23.01 0.85
N THR A 54 -9.68 22.38 0.76
CA THR A 54 -9.56 21.01 0.26
C THR A 54 -9.05 20.03 1.33
N THR A 55 -9.05 18.73 1.07
CA THR A 55 -8.75 17.68 2.06
C THR A 55 -7.30 17.21 2.10
N ASN A 56 -6.51 17.46 1.06
CA ASN A 56 -5.08 17.12 0.98
C ASN A 56 -4.21 18.37 1.18
N ASP A 57 -2.96 18.21 1.65
CA ASP A 57 -2.07 19.33 1.98
C ASP A 57 -1.46 19.95 0.72
N VAL A 58 -2.00 21.11 0.31
CA VAL A 58 -1.56 21.81 -0.91
C VAL A 58 -0.14 22.36 -0.74
N SER A 59 0.33 22.60 0.49
CA SER A 59 1.68 23.10 0.73
C SER A 59 2.79 22.07 0.46
N LYS A 60 2.44 20.78 0.47
CA LYS A 60 3.35 19.68 0.11
C LYS A 60 3.48 19.48 -1.39
N LEU A 61 2.70 20.21 -2.20
CA LEU A 61 2.73 20.10 -3.64
C LEU A 61 3.89 20.93 -4.23
N GLU A 62 4.79 20.27 -4.94
CA GLU A 62 5.94 20.89 -5.61
C GLU A 62 5.49 21.58 -6.91
N ASP A 63 6.28 22.56 -7.39
CA ASP A 63 6.02 23.17 -8.69
C ASP A 63 6.10 22.12 -9.81
N GLN A 64 5.21 22.23 -10.81
CA GLN A 64 5.08 21.27 -11.91
C GLN A 64 4.75 19.85 -11.43
N SER A 65 3.99 19.75 -10.34
CA SER A 65 3.48 18.48 -9.83
C SER A 65 1.96 18.50 -9.63
N PHE A 66 1.37 17.33 -9.45
CA PHE A 66 -0.04 17.19 -9.10
C PHE A 66 -0.29 16.11 -8.06
N HIS A 67 -1.39 16.27 -7.34
CA HIS A 67 -1.90 15.24 -6.45
C HIS A 67 -3.43 15.27 -6.38
N LEU A 68 -4.00 14.16 -5.94
CA LEU A 68 -5.44 14.05 -5.78
C LEU A 68 -5.91 14.84 -4.55
N ASN A 69 -7.01 15.57 -4.73
CA ASN A 69 -7.62 16.37 -3.68
C ASN A 69 -9.15 16.28 -3.73
N SER A 70 -9.83 16.74 -2.67
CA SER A 70 -11.28 16.75 -2.60
C SER A 70 -11.81 17.97 -1.88
N VAL A 71 -13.05 18.34 -2.19
CA VAL A 71 -13.83 19.36 -1.48
C VAL A 71 -15.02 18.70 -0.80
N LEU A 72 -15.24 19.05 0.46
CA LEU A 72 -16.30 18.49 1.28
C LEU A 72 -17.33 19.54 1.71
N ASP A 73 -18.50 19.05 2.11
CA ASP A 73 -19.42 19.80 2.95
C ASP A 73 -19.02 19.71 4.45
N LEU A 74 -19.74 20.45 5.30
CA LEU A 74 -19.54 20.44 6.76
C LEU A 74 -19.78 19.06 7.41
N SER A 75 -20.53 18.19 6.73
CA SER A 75 -20.84 16.82 7.17
C SER A 75 -19.84 15.79 6.63
N ALA A 76 -18.72 16.24 6.06
CA ALA A 76 -17.69 15.41 5.45
C ALA A 76 -18.15 14.60 4.21
N LYS A 77 -19.23 15.04 3.56
CA LYS A 77 -19.67 14.46 2.29
C LYS A 77 -18.90 15.07 1.13
N VAL A 78 -18.53 14.24 0.17
CA VAL A 78 -17.79 14.64 -1.03
C VAL A 78 -18.71 15.46 -1.93
N ILE A 79 -18.31 16.72 -2.17
CA ILE A 79 -18.91 17.59 -3.19
C ILE A 79 -18.25 17.30 -4.54
N GLY A 80 -16.93 17.11 -4.54
CA GLY A 80 -16.16 16.74 -5.71
C GLY A 80 -14.73 16.38 -5.35
N PHE A 81 -14.06 15.70 -6.27
CA PHE A 81 -12.64 15.39 -6.19
C PHE A 81 -11.96 15.72 -7.51
N PHE A 82 -10.65 15.93 -7.47
CA PHE A 82 -9.91 16.42 -8.63
C PHE A 82 -8.42 16.20 -8.47
N GLU A 83 -7.72 16.16 -9.59
CA GLU A 83 -6.27 16.34 -9.60
C GLU A 83 -6.00 17.85 -9.47
N LEU A 84 -5.24 18.23 -8.45
CA LEU A 84 -4.77 19.60 -8.27
C LEU A 84 -3.35 19.69 -8.80
N LEU A 85 -3.17 20.45 -9.88
CA LEU A 85 -1.92 20.65 -10.59
C LEU A 85 -1.33 21.99 -10.17
N LYS A 86 -0.09 22.01 -9.67
CA LYS A 86 0.62 23.24 -9.30
C LYS A 86 1.57 23.65 -10.41
N THR A 87 1.37 24.85 -10.96
CA THR A 87 2.27 25.43 -11.96
C THR A 87 3.33 26.29 -11.29
N SER A 88 2.92 27.07 -10.30
CA SER A 88 3.76 27.88 -9.41
C SER A 88 3.04 28.10 -8.08
N GLU A 89 3.66 28.81 -7.13
CA GLU A 89 3.04 29.16 -5.83
C GLU A 89 1.68 29.89 -5.96
N ASN A 90 1.49 30.67 -7.02
CA ASN A 90 0.29 31.52 -7.21
C ASN A 90 -0.59 31.07 -8.39
N GLU A 91 -0.32 29.91 -8.99
CA GLU A 91 -1.07 29.40 -10.15
C GLU A 91 -1.27 27.89 -10.08
N PHE A 92 -2.54 27.49 -10.04
CA PHE A 92 -2.98 26.11 -9.97
C PHE A 92 -4.01 25.81 -11.07
N PHE A 93 -4.10 24.54 -11.45
CA PHE A 93 -5.20 24.01 -12.24
C PHE A 93 -5.91 22.89 -11.46
N ILE A 94 -7.23 22.95 -11.45
CA ILE A 94 -8.10 21.88 -10.98
C ILE A 94 -8.59 21.11 -12.20
N LEU A 95 -8.26 19.83 -12.25
CA LEU A 95 -8.74 18.90 -13.29
C LEU A 95 -9.76 17.96 -12.68
N SER A 96 -11.03 18.09 -13.08
CA SER A 96 -12.14 17.33 -12.50
C SER A 96 -13.13 16.86 -13.55
N HIS A 97 -13.91 15.84 -13.20
CA HIS A 97 -14.97 15.31 -14.05
C HIS A 97 -16.04 16.39 -14.32
N VAL A 98 -16.50 16.49 -15.57
CA VAL A 98 -17.40 17.56 -16.03
C VAL A 98 -18.66 17.69 -15.18
N ASP A 99 -19.22 16.57 -14.71
CA ASP A 99 -20.46 16.55 -13.91
C ASP A 99 -20.34 17.21 -12.52
N ILE A 100 -19.12 17.42 -12.00
CA ILE A 100 -18.90 17.99 -10.66
C ILE A 100 -18.16 19.33 -10.67
N VAL A 101 -17.77 19.81 -11.84
CA VAL A 101 -17.04 21.08 -12.01
C VAL A 101 -17.84 22.25 -11.45
N ASP A 102 -19.13 22.33 -11.75
CA ASP A 102 -19.97 23.43 -11.27
C ASP A 102 -20.12 23.41 -9.74
N ALA A 103 -20.33 22.24 -9.15
CA ALA A 103 -20.43 22.09 -7.70
C ALA A 103 -19.10 22.45 -6.99
N ILE A 104 -17.95 22.12 -7.58
CA ILE A 104 -16.64 22.50 -7.07
C ILE A 104 -16.46 24.02 -7.14
N VAL A 105 -16.71 24.64 -8.30
CA VAL A 105 -16.55 26.09 -8.49
C VAL A 105 -17.47 26.87 -7.55
N GLU A 106 -18.77 26.53 -7.50
CA GLU A 106 -19.72 27.17 -6.58
C GLU A 106 -19.28 27.03 -5.12
N ARG A 107 -18.71 25.87 -4.74
CA ARG A 107 -18.20 25.61 -3.39
C ARG A 107 -16.97 26.46 -3.08
N LEU A 108 -16.08 26.68 -4.03
CA LEU A 108 -14.91 27.53 -3.85
C LEU A 108 -15.32 29.01 -3.79
N GLU A 109 -16.08 29.49 -4.77
CA GLU A 109 -16.56 30.88 -4.86
C GLU A 109 -17.36 31.30 -3.62
N LYS A 110 -18.18 30.40 -3.05
CA LYS A 110 -18.93 30.67 -1.83
C LYS A 110 -18.06 31.06 -0.63
N TYR A 111 -16.81 30.58 -0.58
CA TYR A 111 -15.87 30.83 0.51
C TYR A 111 -14.75 31.79 0.11
N LEU A 112 -14.79 32.31 -1.11
CA LEU A 112 -13.91 33.39 -1.57
C LEU A 112 -14.51 34.72 -1.09
N ILE A 113 -13.88 35.36 -0.10
CA ILE A 113 -14.43 36.56 0.55
C ILE A 113 -13.51 37.76 0.33
N ALA A 114 -12.25 37.63 0.72
CA ALA A 114 -11.28 38.73 0.71
C ALA A 114 -9.91 38.30 0.19
N GLU A 115 -9.72 37.02 -0.08
CA GLU A 115 -8.52 36.44 -0.64
C GLU A 115 -8.29 36.93 -2.07
N ASP A 116 -7.04 37.24 -2.41
CA ASP A 116 -6.63 37.55 -3.78
C ASP A 116 -6.55 36.24 -4.60
N VAL A 117 -7.72 35.79 -5.07
CA VAL A 117 -7.88 34.58 -5.88
C VAL A 117 -8.88 34.82 -7.01
N GLU A 118 -8.48 34.49 -8.22
CA GLU A 118 -9.30 34.42 -9.42
C GLU A 118 -9.55 32.97 -9.82
N ILE A 119 -10.80 32.64 -10.15
CA ILE A 119 -11.22 31.30 -10.58
C ILE A 119 -11.82 31.40 -11.99
N GLU A 120 -11.24 30.70 -12.96
CA GLU A 120 -11.66 30.74 -14.36
C GLU A 120 -11.79 29.33 -14.94
N ARG A 121 -12.85 29.08 -15.73
CA ARG A 121 -12.99 27.82 -16.48
C ARG A 121 -12.22 27.91 -17.80
N LEU A 122 -11.36 26.92 -18.07
CA LEU A 122 -10.58 26.85 -19.29
C LEU A 122 -11.08 25.75 -20.22
N ASP A 123 -11.11 26.05 -21.53
CA ASP A 123 -11.37 25.06 -22.57
C ASP A 123 -10.05 24.43 -23.02
N GLN A 124 -9.58 23.46 -22.23
CA GLN A 124 -8.34 22.73 -22.48
C GLN A 124 -8.61 21.23 -22.40
N SER A 125 -8.07 20.47 -23.34
CA SER A 125 -8.02 19.01 -23.27
C SER A 125 -6.78 18.57 -22.49
N VAL A 126 -6.93 17.52 -21.69
CA VAL A 126 -5.82 16.95 -20.92
C VAL A 126 -5.62 15.48 -21.29
N HIS A 127 -4.37 15.10 -21.47
CA HIS A 127 -3.94 13.71 -21.56
C HIS A 127 -2.88 13.43 -20.50
N GLY A 128 -2.73 12.16 -20.13
CA GLY A 128 -1.68 11.69 -19.25
C GLY A 128 -0.76 10.72 -19.98
N ILE A 129 0.53 10.76 -19.68
CA ILE A 129 1.52 9.77 -20.11
C ILE A 129 1.94 8.96 -18.90
N ILE A 130 1.82 7.64 -19.02
CA ILE A 130 2.08 6.66 -17.96
C ILE A 130 3.20 5.70 -18.40
N GLY A 131 4.02 5.26 -17.45
CA GLY A 131 5.11 4.30 -17.68
C GLY A 131 6.46 4.96 -18.01
N THR A 132 7.40 4.18 -18.55
CA THR A 132 8.84 4.54 -18.63
C THR A 132 9.18 5.73 -19.54
N LYS A 133 8.26 6.18 -20.40
CA LYS A 133 8.49 7.32 -21.30
C LYS A 133 8.26 8.68 -20.65
N GLN A 134 7.73 8.71 -19.43
CA GLN A 134 7.25 9.94 -18.80
C GLN A 134 8.36 10.91 -18.36
N GLU A 135 9.56 10.43 -18.01
CA GLU A 135 10.62 11.28 -17.41
C GLU A 135 11.18 12.35 -18.36
N THR A 136 10.89 12.25 -19.65
CA THR A 136 11.41 13.17 -20.68
C THR A 136 10.36 14.17 -21.18
N VAL A 137 9.13 14.09 -20.67
CA VAL A 137 8.02 14.92 -21.15
C VAL A 137 7.79 16.07 -20.18
N ALA A 138 7.77 17.30 -20.69
CA ALA A 138 7.32 18.44 -19.90
C ALA A 138 5.87 18.25 -19.46
N GLY A 139 5.46 18.82 -18.33
CA GLY A 139 4.10 18.73 -17.80
C GLY A 139 4.08 18.63 -16.28
N TRP A 140 2.91 18.32 -15.72
CA TRP A 140 2.73 18.13 -14.29
C TRP A 140 2.96 16.67 -13.91
N HIS A 141 3.89 16.42 -12.99
CA HIS A 141 4.28 15.09 -12.55
C HIS A 141 3.54 14.69 -11.28
N GLY A 142 3.09 13.45 -11.20
CA GLY A 142 2.35 12.99 -10.02
C GLY A 142 2.04 11.51 -10.09
N PHE A 143 1.16 11.07 -9.20
CA PHE A 143 0.66 9.70 -9.19
C PHE A 143 -0.79 9.65 -9.66
N TYR A 144 -1.08 8.77 -10.61
CA TYR A 144 -2.42 8.48 -11.10
C TYR A 144 -2.62 6.98 -11.14
N ALA A 145 -3.70 6.48 -10.52
CA ALA A 145 -3.97 5.04 -10.38
C ALA A 145 -2.76 4.24 -9.86
N GLY A 146 -2.04 4.78 -8.88
CA GLY A 146 -0.88 4.14 -8.26
C GLY A 146 0.38 4.11 -9.12
N GLU A 147 0.39 4.76 -10.28
CA GLU A 147 1.54 4.88 -11.17
C GLU A 147 2.01 6.32 -11.26
N LYS A 148 3.31 6.52 -11.47
CA LYS A 148 3.82 7.82 -11.88
C LYS A 148 3.20 8.17 -13.24
N VAL A 149 2.84 9.44 -13.42
CA VAL A 149 2.22 9.99 -14.63
C VAL A 149 2.67 11.43 -14.83
N VAL A 150 2.75 11.84 -16.10
CA VAL A 150 2.83 13.25 -16.50
C VAL A 150 1.54 13.68 -17.18
N LEU A 151 0.85 14.70 -16.64
CA LEU A 151 -0.32 15.31 -17.24
C LEU A 151 0.08 16.49 -18.12
N ASN A 152 -0.58 16.61 -19.27
CA ASN A 152 -0.29 17.62 -20.29
C ASN A 152 -1.55 18.16 -20.95
N PHE A 153 -1.47 19.43 -21.36
CA PHE A 153 -2.48 20.03 -22.23
C PHE A 153 -2.22 19.68 -23.69
N GLY A 154 -3.30 19.60 -24.47
CA GLY A 154 -3.23 19.34 -25.91
C GLY A 154 -3.12 17.86 -26.28
N GLU A 155 -2.55 17.59 -27.45
CA GLU A 155 -2.44 16.26 -28.05
C GLU A 155 -1.02 15.69 -27.91
N SER A 156 -0.88 14.36 -28.01
CA SER A 156 0.40 13.64 -28.01
C SER A 156 0.43 12.54 -29.05
N ASP A 157 1.58 12.37 -29.69
CA ASP A 157 1.87 11.30 -30.65
C ASP A 157 2.15 9.94 -29.97
N THR A 158 2.17 9.91 -28.64
CA THR A 158 2.42 8.67 -27.88
C THR A 158 1.26 7.69 -28.12
N PRO A 159 1.49 6.38 -28.34
CA PRO A 159 0.39 5.42 -28.50
C PRO A 159 -0.52 5.37 -27.28
N LEU A 160 -1.83 5.15 -27.50
CA LEU A 160 -2.79 4.95 -26.42
C LEU A 160 -2.45 3.68 -25.64
N VAL A 161 -2.53 3.77 -24.32
CA VAL A 161 -2.47 2.59 -23.45
C VAL A 161 -3.72 1.73 -23.67
N ASN A 162 -3.58 0.41 -23.50
CA ASN A 162 -4.74 -0.47 -23.55
C ASN A 162 -5.79 -0.07 -22.49
N ALA A 163 -7.02 0.16 -22.93
CA ALA A 163 -8.09 0.65 -22.08
C ALA A 163 -8.48 -0.35 -20.97
N ASP A 164 -8.48 -1.65 -21.26
CA ASP A 164 -8.79 -2.70 -20.29
C ASP A 164 -7.67 -2.83 -19.25
N SER A 165 -6.41 -2.72 -19.68
CA SER A 165 -5.25 -2.69 -18.80
C SER A 165 -5.29 -1.49 -17.84
N PHE A 166 -5.58 -0.30 -18.37
CA PHE A 166 -5.69 0.91 -17.55
C PHE A 166 -6.90 0.86 -16.60
N HIS A 167 -8.02 0.29 -17.06
CA HIS A 167 -9.18 0.02 -16.22
C HIS A 167 -8.84 -0.96 -15.08
N THR A 168 -8.15 -2.05 -15.40
CA THR A 168 -7.68 -3.03 -14.42
C THR A 168 -6.79 -2.37 -13.36
N LEU A 169 -5.86 -1.50 -13.77
CA LEU A 169 -5.02 -0.76 -12.84
C LEU A 169 -5.85 0.10 -11.86
N LYS A 170 -6.87 0.82 -12.35
CA LYS A 170 -7.78 1.60 -11.48
C LYS A 170 -8.52 0.72 -10.49
N VAL A 171 -9.00 -0.46 -10.91
CA VAL A 171 -9.69 -1.43 -10.04
C VAL A 171 -8.75 -1.94 -8.94
N LEU A 172 -7.53 -2.36 -9.30
CA LEU A 172 -6.56 -2.92 -8.34
C LEU A 172 -6.02 -1.88 -7.35
N THR A 173 -5.98 -0.61 -7.74
CA THR A 173 -5.53 0.48 -6.87
C THR A 173 -6.69 1.18 -6.15
N GLY A 174 -7.93 0.88 -6.52
CA GLY A 174 -9.12 1.55 -5.98
C GLY A 174 -9.20 3.02 -6.38
N TYR A 175 -8.61 3.38 -7.53
CA TYR A 175 -8.57 4.76 -7.99
C TYR A 175 -10.00 5.30 -8.19
N PRO A 176 -10.29 6.53 -7.72
CA PRO A 176 -11.64 7.06 -7.71
C PRO A 176 -12.11 7.45 -9.12
N VAL A 177 -13.36 7.12 -9.43
CA VAL A 177 -14.04 7.41 -10.69
C VAL A 177 -15.44 7.91 -10.35
N TRP A 178 -15.75 9.14 -10.75
CA TRP A 178 -17.05 9.76 -10.50
C TRP A 178 -18.17 8.97 -11.19
N GLY A 179 -19.25 8.71 -10.48
CA GLY A 179 -20.41 7.94 -10.97
C GLY A 179 -20.22 6.42 -10.96
N GLU A 180 -19.03 5.93 -10.63
CA GLU A 180 -18.71 4.49 -10.57
C GLU A 180 -18.28 4.09 -9.16
N THR A 181 -17.17 4.65 -8.65
CA THR A 181 -16.63 4.34 -7.33
C THR A 181 -16.91 5.44 -6.31
N ILE A 182 -17.15 6.67 -6.76
CA ILE A 182 -17.52 7.82 -5.95
C ILE A 182 -18.87 8.36 -6.44
N HIS A 183 -19.81 8.57 -5.51
CA HIS A 183 -21.11 9.14 -5.81
C HIS A 183 -21.37 10.40 -4.99
N GLU A 184 -22.33 11.20 -5.47
CA GLU A 184 -22.75 12.43 -4.81
C GLU A 184 -23.19 12.18 -3.35
N PHE A 185 -22.78 13.08 -2.46
CA PHE A 185 -23.14 13.07 -1.03
C PHE A 185 -22.68 11.84 -0.22
N GLU A 186 -21.72 11.07 -0.73
CA GLU A 186 -21.05 10.02 0.05
C GLU A 186 -20.07 10.62 1.07
N LEU A 187 -20.01 10.05 2.27
CA LEU A 187 -18.99 10.41 3.26
C LEU A 187 -17.61 10.03 2.74
N ILE A 188 -16.62 10.93 2.81
CA ILE A 188 -15.25 10.65 2.35
C ILE A 188 -14.67 9.38 2.98
N ASN A 189 -14.94 9.12 4.27
CA ASN A 189 -14.48 7.92 4.98
C ASN A 189 -14.98 6.60 4.35
N ASN A 190 -16.11 6.64 3.63
CA ASN A 190 -16.67 5.45 2.96
C ASN A 190 -16.13 5.25 1.54
N THR A 191 -15.16 6.06 1.11
CA THR A 191 -14.59 6.05 -0.24
C THR A 191 -13.07 5.84 -0.18
N THR A 192 -12.41 5.61 -1.33
CA THR A 192 -10.95 5.55 -1.40
C THR A 192 -10.28 6.92 -1.26
N LEU A 193 -11.02 8.03 -1.39
CA LEU A 193 -10.50 9.39 -1.22
C LEU A 193 -9.96 9.64 0.19
N ILE A 194 -10.43 8.91 1.21
CA ILE A 194 -9.86 9.02 2.57
C ILE A 194 -8.40 8.56 2.65
N ASP A 195 -8.00 7.65 1.75
CA ASP A 195 -6.63 7.14 1.71
C ASP A 195 -5.79 7.88 0.65
N LEU A 196 -6.43 8.40 -0.41
CA LEU A 196 -5.74 8.97 -1.57
C LEU A 196 -5.72 10.51 -1.62
N ALA A 197 -6.69 11.17 -1.02
CA ALA A 197 -6.92 12.61 -1.15
C ALA A 197 -7.11 13.32 0.21
N TYR A 198 -6.69 12.70 1.30
CA TYR A 198 -6.83 13.26 2.65
C TYR A 198 -5.50 13.22 3.40
N ASP A 199 -5.07 14.37 3.88
CA ASP A 199 -3.95 14.48 4.80
C ASP A 199 -4.48 14.65 6.23
N LYS A 200 -4.05 13.77 7.14
CA LYS A 200 -4.49 13.82 8.55
C LYS A 200 -3.75 14.89 9.36
N GLU A 201 -2.55 15.26 8.92
CA GLU A 201 -1.65 16.17 9.63
C GLU A 201 -1.77 17.62 9.15
N LYS A 202 -2.46 17.86 8.03
CA LYS A 202 -2.69 19.22 7.54
C LYS A 202 -3.55 20.07 8.48
N GLY A 203 -3.47 21.38 8.28
CA GLY A 203 -4.29 22.37 8.96
C GLY A 203 -5.79 22.24 8.71
N CYS A 204 -6.56 23.17 9.29
CA CYS A 204 -8.01 23.12 9.26
C CYS A 204 -8.59 23.21 7.84
N PHE A 205 -9.57 22.37 7.55
CA PHE A 205 -10.39 22.44 6.35
C PHE A 205 -11.85 22.09 6.66
N LEU A 206 -12.76 22.42 5.74
CA LEU A 206 -14.18 22.21 5.95
C LEU A 206 -14.53 20.71 6.04
N GLY A 207 -15.24 20.32 7.10
CA GLY A 207 -15.68 18.92 7.32
C GLY A 207 -14.68 18.04 8.08
N GLN A 208 -13.45 18.51 8.34
CA GLN A 208 -12.38 17.75 9.02
C GLN A 208 -12.79 17.15 10.36
N GLU A 209 -13.55 17.89 11.18
CA GLU A 209 -13.99 17.42 12.49
C GLU A 209 -14.87 16.17 12.36
N THR A 210 -15.76 16.14 11.36
CA THR A 210 -16.62 14.99 11.09
C THR A 210 -15.80 13.80 10.58
N VAL A 211 -14.86 14.03 9.65
CA VAL A 211 -13.92 13.00 9.18
C VAL A 211 -13.17 12.36 10.35
N SER A 212 -12.58 13.19 11.22
CA SER A 212 -11.76 12.76 12.35
C SER A 212 -12.58 12.01 13.41
N LYS A 213 -13.82 12.44 13.67
CA LYS A 213 -14.74 11.74 14.57
C LYS A 213 -15.12 10.34 14.06
N ILE A 214 -15.21 10.13 12.76
CA ILE A 214 -15.51 8.80 12.20
C ILE A 214 -14.30 7.87 12.37
N GLU A 215 -13.10 8.35 12.02
CA GLU A 215 -11.85 7.59 12.14
C GLU A 215 -11.53 7.17 13.58
N THR A 216 -11.75 8.06 14.54
CA THR A 216 -11.44 7.80 15.97
C THR A 216 -12.47 6.95 16.70
N ARG A 217 -13.64 6.71 16.11
CA ARG A 217 -14.72 5.90 16.72
C ARG A 217 -14.69 4.46 16.22
N ARG A 218 -15.68 4.07 15.41
CA ARG A 218 -15.80 2.71 14.84
C ARG A 218 -15.23 2.63 13.42
N GLY A 219 -14.58 3.69 12.93
CA GLY A 219 -14.19 3.83 11.52
C GLY A 219 -15.39 3.90 10.56
N ALA A 220 -15.11 3.86 9.27
CA ALA A 220 -16.12 3.91 8.20
C ALA A 220 -17.08 2.71 8.24
N ALA A 221 -18.37 2.94 7.94
CA ALA A 221 -19.39 1.88 7.96
C ALA A 221 -19.26 0.93 6.77
N PHE A 222 -18.99 1.51 5.61
CA PHE A 222 -18.63 0.82 4.37
C PHE A 222 -17.27 1.36 3.94
N LYS A 223 -16.47 0.56 3.25
CA LYS A 223 -15.20 1.02 2.65
C LYS A 223 -14.93 0.17 1.42
N PRO A 224 -14.35 0.75 0.35
CA PRO A 224 -13.96 -0.02 -0.83
C PRO A 224 -12.89 -1.04 -0.48
N VAL A 225 -13.06 -2.23 -1.01
CA VAL A 225 -12.11 -3.35 -0.99
C VAL A 225 -12.17 -4.07 -2.32
N VAL A 226 -11.16 -4.88 -2.62
CA VAL A 226 -11.22 -5.79 -3.76
C VAL A 226 -11.68 -7.16 -3.27
N VAL A 227 -12.55 -7.81 -4.05
CA VAL A 227 -12.90 -9.22 -3.90
C VAL A 227 -12.28 -9.96 -5.07
N GLU A 228 -11.26 -10.77 -4.80
CA GLU A 228 -10.70 -11.72 -5.76
C GLU A 228 -11.70 -12.85 -5.97
N LEU A 229 -12.25 -12.94 -7.17
CA LEU A 229 -13.29 -13.91 -7.52
C LEU A 229 -12.67 -15.28 -7.80
N ASN A 230 -13.31 -16.34 -7.30
CA ASN A 230 -12.84 -17.71 -7.57
C ASN A 230 -13.14 -18.13 -9.02
N ASP A 231 -14.23 -17.63 -9.58
CA ASP A 231 -14.70 -17.94 -10.92
C ASP A 231 -14.70 -16.68 -11.81
N LYS A 232 -14.52 -16.87 -13.12
CA LYS A 232 -14.67 -15.80 -14.11
C LYS A 232 -16.15 -15.53 -14.35
N ILE A 233 -16.71 -14.64 -13.54
CA ILE A 233 -18.09 -14.17 -13.60
C ILE A 233 -18.12 -12.67 -13.80
N ASP A 234 -19.12 -12.14 -14.50
CA ASP A 234 -19.30 -10.70 -14.69
C ASP A 234 -20.41 -10.20 -13.76
N ILE A 235 -20.10 -9.20 -12.94
CA ILE A 235 -20.99 -8.58 -11.97
C ILE A 235 -21.14 -7.11 -12.34
N SER A 236 -22.38 -6.64 -12.55
CA SER A 236 -22.62 -5.23 -12.86
C SER A 236 -22.21 -4.32 -11.68
N SER A 237 -21.58 -3.19 -11.99
CA SER A 237 -21.13 -2.14 -11.07
C SER A 237 -22.24 -1.47 -10.24
N THR A 238 -23.50 -1.86 -10.42
CA THR A 238 -24.63 -1.32 -9.64
C THR A 238 -25.27 -2.32 -8.69
N GLU A 239 -24.81 -3.57 -8.72
CA GLU A 239 -25.45 -4.67 -8.01
C GLU A 239 -25.32 -4.59 -6.50
N ILE A 240 -26.41 -4.97 -5.83
CA ILE A 240 -26.43 -5.07 -4.36
C ILE A 240 -25.87 -6.43 -3.96
N LEU A 241 -24.82 -6.39 -3.14
CA LEU A 241 -24.18 -7.59 -2.63
C LEU A 241 -24.85 -8.02 -1.33
N LYS A 242 -25.23 -9.30 -1.25
CA LYS A 242 -25.86 -9.89 -0.06
C LYS A 242 -25.17 -11.17 0.37
N VAL A 243 -25.21 -11.39 1.68
CA VAL A 243 -24.79 -12.64 2.33
C VAL A 243 -25.89 -13.05 3.29
N GLU A 244 -26.37 -14.28 3.17
CA GLU A 244 -27.54 -14.80 3.88
C GLU A 244 -28.77 -13.88 3.71
N GLY A 245 -28.95 -13.33 2.50
CA GLY A 245 -30.05 -12.40 2.17
C GLY A 245 -29.93 -10.99 2.77
N LYS A 246 -28.88 -10.70 3.55
CA LYS A 246 -28.63 -9.37 4.13
C LYS A 246 -27.70 -8.56 3.24
N LYS A 247 -28.02 -7.28 3.01
CA LYS A 247 -27.13 -6.36 2.28
C LYS A 247 -25.81 -6.19 3.05
N VAL A 248 -24.72 -6.56 2.41
CA VAL A 248 -23.35 -6.37 2.93
C VAL A 248 -22.60 -5.28 2.21
N GLY A 249 -23.04 -4.89 1.02
CA GLY A 249 -22.35 -3.88 0.22
C GLY A 249 -22.97 -3.65 -1.14
N LYS A 250 -22.17 -3.08 -2.04
CA LYS A 250 -22.51 -2.83 -3.44
C LYS A 250 -21.25 -3.05 -4.29
N ALA A 251 -21.41 -3.66 -5.46
CA ALA A 251 -20.40 -3.65 -6.50
C ALA A 251 -20.15 -2.21 -6.96
N GLN A 252 -18.92 -1.90 -7.39
CA GLN A 252 -18.55 -0.57 -7.92
C GLN A 252 -17.87 -0.69 -9.27
N SER A 253 -16.95 -1.64 -9.42
CA SER A 253 -16.25 -1.90 -10.68
C SER A 253 -15.70 -3.32 -10.70
N GLN A 254 -15.30 -3.79 -11.87
CA GLN A 254 -14.69 -5.10 -12.01
C GLN A 254 -13.68 -5.11 -13.16
N ALA A 255 -12.58 -5.82 -12.96
CA ALA A 255 -11.62 -6.14 -14.01
C ALA A 255 -10.83 -7.41 -13.67
N ASP A 256 -10.56 -8.25 -14.67
CA ASP A 256 -9.71 -9.44 -14.58
C ASP A 256 -9.93 -10.33 -13.33
N GLY A 257 -11.19 -10.66 -13.02
CA GLY A 257 -11.52 -11.48 -11.85
C GLY A 257 -11.43 -10.75 -10.49
N HIS A 258 -11.22 -9.43 -10.50
CA HIS A 258 -11.18 -8.59 -9.31
C HIS A 258 -12.40 -7.67 -9.28
N LEU A 259 -13.26 -7.83 -8.27
CA LEU A 259 -14.42 -6.99 -8.06
C LEU A 259 -14.09 -5.91 -7.04
N LEU A 260 -14.08 -4.65 -7.45
CA LEU A 260 -14.06 -3.51 -6.53
C LEU A 260 -15.47 -3.33 -5.95
N ALA A 261 -15.58 -3.43 -4.63
CA ALA A 261 -16.85 -3.35 -3.93
C ALA A 261 -16.74 -2.53 -2.65
N SER A 262 -17.78 -1.76 -2.33
CA SER A 262 -17.92 -1.09 -1.05
C SER A 262 -18.64 -2.04 -0.08
N LEU A 263 -17.89 -2.61 0.86
CA LEU A 263 -18.37 -3.61 1.81
C LEU A 263 -18.42 -3.04 3.23
N ASN A 264 -19.36 -3.56 4.02
CA ASN A 264 -19.48 -3.23 5.44
C ASN A 264 -18.32 -3.83 6.26
N ARG A 265 -18.20 -3.41 7.53
CA ARG A 265 -17.10 -3.86 8.42
C ARG A 265 -17.01 -5.38 8.59
N GLU A 266 -18.14 -6.08 8.66
CA GLU A 266 -18.20 -7.52 8.89
C GLU A 266 -17.79 -8.33 7.64
N SER A 267 -17.96 -7.77 6.46
CA SER A 267 -17.70 -8.43 5.18
C SER A 267 -16.45 -7.91 4.46
N ARG A 268 -15.67 -7.02 5.08
CA ARG A 268 -14.45 -6.42 4.48
C ARG A 268 -13.15 -6.82 5.17
N ILE A 269 -13.16 -7.94 5.90
CA ILE A 269 -12.02 -8.42 6.67
C ILE A 269 -10.99 -9.03 5.70
N GLU A 270 -9.71 -8.68 5.84
CA GLU A 270 -8.64 -9.15 4.96
C GLU A 270 -8.57 -10.68 4.92
N GLY A 271 -8.56 -11.25 3.71
CA GLY A 271 -8.51 -12.69 3.51
C GLY A 271 -9.81 -13.42 3.82
N LEU A 272 -10.90 -12.71 4.16
CA LEU A 272 -12.20 -13.32 4.40
C LEU A 272 -12.77 -13.88 3.10
N ARG A 273 -13.11 -15.16 3.12
CA ARG A 273 -13.83 -15.85 2.06
C ARG A 273 -15.32 -15.61 2.24
N VAL A 274 -15.97 -14.99 1.25
CA VAL A 274 -17.37 -14.57 1.32
C VAL A 274 -18.15 -15.27 0.22
N ASN A 275 -19.23 -15.94 0.62
CA ASN A 275 -20.23 -16.51 -0.29
C ASN A 275 -21.39 -15.52 -0.42
N PHE A 276 -21.47 -14.85 -1.56
CA PHE A 276 -22.55 -13.92 -1.87
C PHE A 276 -23.73 -14.68 -2.47
N ASP A 277 -24.95 -14.30 -2.12
CA ASP A 277 -26.21 -14.86 -2.67
C ASP A 277 -26.92 -13.91 -3.65
N SER A 278 -26.39 -12.71 -3.85
CA SER A 278 -26.94 -11.66 -4.73
C SER A 278 -25.80 -10.93 -5.43
N PRO A 279 -25.92 -10.64 -6.74
CA PRO A 279 -27.11 -10.85 -7.60
C PRO A 279 -27.40 -12.32 -7.97
N PHE A 280 -26.42 -13.19 -7.79
CA PHE A 280 -26.50 -14.64 -7.89
C PHE A 280 -25.48 -15.24 -6.91
N GLU A 281 -25.43 -16.57 -6.80
CA GLU A 281 -24.46 -17.22 -5.94
C GLU A 281 -23.04 -17.14 -6.53
N PHE A 282 -22.11 -16.56 -5.77
CA PHE A 282 -20.68 -16.58 -6.10
C PHE A 282 -19.81 -16.44 -4.87
N GLU A 283 -18.52 -16.75 -5.03
CA GLU A 283 -17.54 -16.71 -3.95
C GLU A 283 -16.32 -15.88 -4.34
N GLY A 284 -15.76 -15.19 -3.34
CA GLY A 284 -14.46 -14.55 -3.49
C GLY A 284 -13.76 -14.30 -2.16
N VAL A 285 -12.51 -13.87 -2.26
CA VAL A 285 -11.64 -13.54 -1.13
C VAL A 285 -11.44 -12.04 -1.06
N VAL A 286 -11.74 -11.47 0.10
CA VAL A 286 -11.58 -10.03 0.34
C VAL A 286 -10.09 -9.67 0.46
N LYS A 287 -9.72 -8.56 -0.17
CA LYS A 287 -8.39 -7.96 -0.18
C LYS A 287 -8.46 -6.46 0.04
N ASN A 288 -7.58 -5.95 0.88
CA ASN A 288 -7.41 -4.54 1.11
C ASN A 288 -6.73 -3.87 -0.08
N LEU A 289 -7.12 -2.62 -0.31
CA LEU A 289 -6.51 -1.76 -1.30
C LEU A 289 -5.26 -1.06 -0.74
N PRO A 290 -4.31 -0.66 -1.61
CA PRO A 290 -4.22 -1.07 -3.01
C PRO A 290 -3.61 -2.48 -3.12
N LEU A 291 -4.06 -3.27 -4.10
CA LEU A 291 -3.46 -4.57 -4.44
C LEU A 291 -2.14 -4.41 -5.21
N TYR A 292 -2.04 -3.33 -5.98
CA TYR A 292 -0.84 -2.97 -6.71
C TYR A 292 -0.16 -1.76 -6.06
N LYS A 293 1.17 -1.84 -5.86
CA LYS A 293 1.97 -0.74 -5.32
C LYS A 293 3.15 -0.43 -6.23
N TYR A 294 3.36 0.85 -6.52
CA TYR A 294 4.49 1.31 -7.34
C TYR A 294 5.85 0.82 -6.82
N SER A 295 6.07 0.76 -5.51
CA SER A 295 7.32 0.27 -4.93
C SER A 295 7.62 -1.19 -5.28
N GLU A 296 6.58 -2.02 -5.45
CA GLU A 296 6.73 -3.43 -5.80
C GLU A 296 7.10 -3.62 -7.28
N LYS A 297 6.95 -2.56 -8.10
CA LYS A 297 7.36 -2.53 -9.51
C LYS A 297 8.87 -2.71 -9.68
N SER A 298 9.68 -2.17 -8.78
CA SER A 298 11.14 -2.36 -8.83
C SER A 298 11.52 -3.84 -8.72
N ILE A 299 10.90 -4.55 -7.77
CA ILE A 299 11.11 -5.99 -7.55
C ILE A 299 10.65 -6.78 -8.77
N SER A 300 9.53 -6.40 -9.37
CA SER A 300 9.01 -7.05 -10.58
C SER A 300 9.93 -6.88 -11.79
N PHE A 301 10.39 -5.65 -12.06
CA PHE A 301 11.38 -5.37 -13.09
C PHE A 301 12.68 -6.15 -12.85
N TYR A 302 13.13 -6.23 -11.60
CA TYR A 302 14.31 -7.02 -11.23
C TYR A 302 14.17 -8.50 -11.57
N TYR A 303 13.10 -9.16 -11.10
CA TYR A 303 12.93 -10.59 -11.35
C TYR A 303 12.76 -10.89 -12.83
N HIS A 304 12.03 -10.04 -13.57
CA HIS A 304 11.90 -10.20 -15.02
C HIS A 304 13.25 -10.02 -15.73
N GLY A 305 14.05 -9.02 -15.33
CA GLY A 305 15.41 -8.83 -15.85
C GLY A 305 16.32 -10.03 -15.57
N VAL A 306 16.26 -10.59 -14.36
CA VAL A 306 17.03 -11.80 -13.99
C VAL A 306 16.58 -13.02 -14.80
N GLU A 307 15.28 -13.20 -15.03
CA GLU A 307 14.74 -14.28 -15.86
C GLU A 307 15.25 -14.18 -17.30
N LEU A 308 15.15 -12.99 -17.90
CA LEU A 308 15.67 -12.72 -19.26
C LEU A 308 17.18 -12.98 -19.35
N PHE A 309 17.93 -12.61 -18.31
CA PHE A 309 19.37 -12.89 -18.23
C PHE A 309 19.68 -14.40 -18.19
N GLN A 310 18.88 -15.18 -17.46
CA GLN A 310 18.98 -16.64 -17.43
C GLN A 310 18.63 -17.27 -18.79
N GLN A 311 17.66 -16.71 -19.50
CA GLN A 311 17.29 -17.12 -20.86
C GLN A 311 18.32 -16.67 -21.93
N GLY A 312 19.31 -15.87 -21.56
CA GLY A 312 20.34 -15.35 -22.46
C GLY A 312 19.91 -14.12 -23.27
N ASN A 313 18.74 -13.54 -22.97
CA ASN A 313 18.29 -12.28 -23.55
C ASN A 313 18.88 -11.11 -22.75
N GLU A 314 20.20 -10.89 -22.93
CA GLU A 314 20.98 -9.96 -22.11
C GLU A 314 20.61 -8.48 -22.34
N GLU A 315 20.15 -8.11 -23.53
CA GLU A 315 19.76 -6.73 -23.86
C GLU A 315 18.48 -6.31 -23.14
N GLU A 316 17.43 -7.13 -23.18
CA GLU A 316 16.21 -6.84 -22.43
C GLU A 316 16.44 -6.99 -20.91
N ALA A 317 17.32 -7.91 -20.48
CA ALA A 317 17.69 -8.01 -19.07
C ALA A 317 18.29 -6.71 -18.52
N GLU A 318 19.22 -6.09 -19.27
CA GLU A 318 19.83 -4.80 -18.91
C GLU A 318 18.76 -3.73 -18.72
N LYS A 319 17.84 -3.60 -19.69
CA LYS A 319 16.76 -2.63 -19.68
C LYS A 319 15.87 -2.76 -18.44
N TYR A 320 15.39 -3.96 -18.12
CA TYR A 320 14.53 -4.15 -16.95
C TYR A 320 15.26 -3.96 -15.62
N LEU A 321 16.53 -4.36 -15.51
CA LEU A 321 17.32 -4.08 -14.31
C LEU A 321 17.57 -2.57 -14.12
N LEU A 322 17.73 -1.80 -15.19
CA LEU A 322 17.82 -0.34 -15.12
C LEU A 322 16.49 0.29 -14.67
N MET A 323 15.37 -0.18 -15.20
CA MET A 323 14.03 0.26 -14.78
C MET A 323 13.76 -0.06 -13.30
N SER A 324 14.29 -1.18 -12.78
CA SER A 324 14.23 -1.51 -11.35
C SER A 324 14.92 -0.45 -10.48
N ILE A 325 16.11 0.01 -10.89
CA ILE A 325 16.86 1.09 -10.22
C ILE A 325 16.15 2.43 -10.36
N GLU A 326 15.51 2.71 -11.49
CA GLU A 326 14.76 3.94 -11.70
C GLU A 326 13.55 4.04 -10.76
N VAL A 327 12.83 2.93 -10.57
CA VAL A 327 11.72 2.85 -9.62
C VAL A 327 12.20 2.95 -8.18
N ASP A 328 13.24 2.19 -7.82
CA ASP A 328 13.83 2.19 -6.49
C ASP A 328 15.36 2.32 -6.60
N PRO A 329 15.89 3.56 -6.49
CA PRO A 329 17.33 3.82 -6.56
C PRO A 329 18.13 3.20 -5.42
N THR A 330 17.46 2.68 -4.39
CA THR A 330 18.05 2.00 -3.22
C THR A 330 17.99 0.48 -3.33
N PHE A 331 17.48 -0.08 -4.43
CA PHE A 331 17.36 -1.52 -4.59
C PHE A 331 18.68 -2.18 -4.97
N GLU A 332 19.43 -2.63 -3.95
CA GLU A 332 20.79 -3.15 -4.03
C GLU A 332 20.96 -4.31 -5.05
N ASP A 333 20.01 -5.25 -5.08
CA ASP A 333 20.08 -6.46 -5.90
C ASP A 333 20.12 -6.14 -7.41
N ALA A 334 19.48 -5.05 -7.85
CA ALA A 334 19.51 -4.63 -9.25
C ALA A 334 20.88 -4.06 -9.66
N TYR A 335 21.55 -3.31 -8.78
CA TYR A 335 22.93 -2.85 -9.02
C TYR A 335 23.91 -4.02 -9.08
N GLU A 336 23.77 -4.99 -8.18
CA GLU A 336 24.58 -6.20 -8.20
C GLU A 336 24.38 -6.96 -9.51
N SER A 337 23.12 -7.19 -9.91
CA SER A 337 22.78 -7.95 -11.11
C SER A 337 23.25 -7.28 -12.39
N LEU A 338 23.16 -5.95 -12.50
CA LEU A 338 23.75 -5.21 -13.62
C LEU A 338 25.27 -5.34 -13.67
N GLY A 339 25.95 -5.24 -12.52
CA GLY A 339 27.41 -5.44 -12.50
C GLY A 339 27.81 -6.86 -12.92
N VAL A 340 27.06 -7.88 -12.50
CA VAL A 340 27.26 -9.27 -12.93
C VAL A 340 26.99 -9.45 -14.43
N LEU A 341 25.91 -8.84 -14.95
CA LEU A 341 25.54 -8.84 -16.36
C LEU A 341 26.68 -8.27 -17.22
N TYR A 342 27.17 -7.06 -16.92
CA TYR A 342 28.29 -6.46 -17.63
C TYR A 342 29.60 -7.25 -17.45
N GLY A 343 29.82 -7.85 -16.29
CA GLY A 343 30.97 -8.74 -16.04
C GLY A 343 30.97 -9.96 -16.96
N ARG A 344 29.79 -10.55 -17.22
CA ARG A 344 29.61 -11.67 -18.16
C ARG A 344 29.82 -11.25 -19.61
N GLN A 345 29.47 -10.01 -19.95
CA GLN A 345 29.75 -9.39 -21.26
C GLN A 345 31.23 -8.96 -21.42
N GLU A 346 32.09 -9.24 -20.43
CA GLU A 346 33.48 -8.78 -20.36
C GLU A 346 33.63 -7.24 -20.37
N ARG A 347 32.54 -6.52 -20.11
CA ARG A 347 32.47 -5.07 -19.93
C ARG A 347 32.86 -4.69 -18.51
N TYR A 348 34.07 -5.10 -18.12
CA TYR A 348 34.53 -5.04 -16.72
C TYR A 348 34.57 -3.63 -16.13
N LYS A 349 34.85 -2.59 -16.92
CA LYS A 349 34.85 -1.19 -16.44
C LYS A 349 33.46 -0.73 -16.00
N GLU A 350 32.43 -1.11 -16.76
CA GLU A 350 31.03 -0.79 -16.45
C GLU A 350 30.56 -1.62 -15.26
N ALA A 351 30.92 -2.90 -15.22
CA ALA A 351 30.68 -3.77 -14.07
C ALA A 351 31.25 -3.19 -12.76
N ILE A 352 32.49 -2.69 -12.79
CA ILE A 352 33.12 -2.01 -11.66
C ILE A 352 32.32 -0.76 -11.26
N ALA A 353 31.90 0.07 -12.21
CA ALA A 353 31.14 1.29 -11.91
C ALA A 353 29.81 1.00 -11.19
N TYR A 354 29.10 -0.08 -11.54
CA TYR A 354 27.89 -0.49 -10.82
C TYR A 354 28.20 -1.02 -9.41
N MET A 355 29.29 -1.75 -9.24
CA MET A 355 29.72 -2.20 -7.91
C MET A 355 30.21 -1.04 -7.04
N GLU A 356 30.79 0.02 -7.61
CA GLU A 356 31.10 1.26 -6.90
C GLU A 356 29.84 2.02 -6.47
N LYS A 357 28.78 2.00 -7.28
CA LYS A 357 27.47 2.54 -6.87
C LYS A 357 26.89 1.71 -5.72
N LEU A 358 26.94 0.37 -5.82
CA LEU A 358 26.49 -0.53 -4.76
C LEU A 358 27.27 -0.33 -3.45
N SER A 359 28.59 -0.16 -3.49
CA SER A 359 29.40 0.07 -2.27
C SER A 359 29.16 1.46 -1.64
N LYS A 360 28.75 2.45 -2.43
CA LYS A 360 28.30 3.76 -1.90
C LYS A 360 26.93 3.68 -1.24
N LEU A 361 26.01 2.95 -1.87
CA LEU A 361 24.66 2.72 -1.35
C LEU A 361 24.70 1.88 -0.07
N ASN A 362 25.46 0.79 -0.10
CA ASN A 362 25.70 -0.09 1.03
C ASN A 362 27.20 -0.19 1.32
N GLN A 363 27.65 0.63 2.28
CA GLN A 363 29.05 0.71 2.73
C GLN A 363 29.57 -0.58 3.37
N LYS A 364 28.69 -1.57 3.65
CA LYS A 364 29.04 -2.87 4.23
C LYS A 364 28.88 -4.01 3.22
N SER A 365 28.61 -3.70 1.94
CA SER A 365 28.46 -4.72 0.90
C SER A 365 29.77 -5.46 0.65
N VAL A 366 29.86 -6.69 1.17
CA VAL A 366 30.96 -7.62 0.89
C VAL A 366 30.97 -8.00 -0.60
N MET A 367 29.79 -8.11 -1.20
CA MET A 367 29.62 -8.54 -2.59
C MET A 367 30.16 -7.51 -3.58
N ALA A 368 29.91 -6.21 -3.33
CA ALA A 368 30.46 -5.13 -4.15
C ALA A 368 31.99 -5.21 -4.26
N HIS A 369 32.68 -5.34 -3.12
CA HIS A 369 34.13 -5.44 -3.07
C HIS A 369 34.68 -6.75 -3.65
N THR A 370 33.98 -7.87 -3.45
CA THR A 370 34.37 -9.17 -4.02
C THR A 370 34.30 -9.16 -5.55
N ASN A 371 33.21 -8.62 -6.11
CA ASN A 371 33.02 -8.52 -7.55
C ASN A 371 33.97 -7.48 -8.17
N MET A 372 34.18 -6.31 -7.53
CA MET A 372 35.22 -5.36 -7.98
C MET A 372 36.60 -6.00 -8.02
N SER A 373 36.98 -6.76 -6.98
CA SER A 373 38.27 -7.48 -6.96
C SER A 373 38.41 -8.41 -8.16
N LEU A 374 37.39 -9.22 -8.42
CA LEU A 374 37.35 -10.12 -9.58
C LEU A 374 37.50 -9.37 -10.91
N TYR A 375 36.76 -8.27 -11.10
CA TYR A 375 36.79 -7.50 -12.35
C TYR A 375 38.10 -6.74 -12.53
N TYR A 376 38.69 -6.17 -11.46
CA TYR A 376 40.02 -5.56 -11.51
C TYR A 376 41.10 -6.59 -11.89
N MET A 377 41.01 -7.83 -11.41
CA MET A 377 41.89 -8.90 -11.86
C MET A 377 41.75 -9.18 -13.37
N LYS A 378 40.52 -9.17 -13.89
CA LYS A 378 40.24 -9.45 -15.31
C LYS A 378 40.80 -8.39 -16.26
N ILE A 379 40.88 -7.13 -15.82
CA ILE A 379 41.49 -6.04 -16.59
C ILE A 379 42.99 -5.83 -16.31
N GLY A 380 43.60 -6.67 -15.46
CA GLY A 380 45.04 -6.64 -15.15
C GLY A 380 45.46 -5.63 -14.08
N GLU A 381 44.51 -4.97 -13.40
CA GLU A 381 44.76 -3.99 -12.34
C GLU A 381 44.93 -4.71 -10.99
N ILE A 382 46.00 -5.49 -10.86
CA ILE A 382 46.23 -6.43 -9.73
C ILE A 382 46.25 -5.70 -8.37
N GLU A 383 46.87 -4.52 -8.30
CA GLU A 383 46.98 -3.76 -7.05
C GLU A 383 45.59 -3.34 -6.52
N LYS A 384 44.72 -2.85 -7.41
CA LYS A 384 43.33 -2.51 -7.06
C LYS A 384 42.53 -3.75 -6.67
N ALA A 385 42.76 -4.88 -7.34
CA ALA A 385 42.08 -6.12 -7.00
C ALA A 385 42.38 -6.59 -5.57
N GLU A 386 43.66 -6.54 -5.15
CA GLU A 386 44.05 -6.92 -3.78
C GLU A 386 43.53 -5.92 -2.73
N ASP A 387 43.51 -4.61 -3.03
CA ASP A 387 42.88 -3.61 -2.17
C ASP A 387 41.39 -3.92 -1.95
N GLN A 388 40.63 -4.17 -3.03
CA GLN A 388 39.21 -4.48 -2.92
C GLN A 388 38.95 -5.80 -2.17
N LYS A 389 39.83 -6.80 -2.30
CA LYS A 389 39.75 -8.04 -1.52
C LYS A 389 40.01 -7.81 -0.02
N ALA A 390 40.94 -6.91 0.32
CA ALA A 390 41.16 -6.51 1.70
C ALA A 390 39.94 -5.76 2.26
N GLN A 391 39.34 -4.85 1.48
CA GLN A 391 38.10 -4.17 1.84
C GLN A 391 36.96 -5.17 2.07
N ALA A 392 36.75 -6.14 1.18
CA ALA A 392 35.74 -7.19 1.37
C ALA A 392 35.91 -7.94 2.70
N THR A 393 37.16 -8.23 3.08
CA THR A 393 37.49 -8.88 4.36
C THR A 393 37.16 -7.98 5.55
N ILE A 394 37.49 -6.68 5.49
CA ILE A 394 37.13 -5.71 6.53
C ILE A 394 35.61 -5.62 6.68
N LYS A 395 34.88 -5.50 5.57
CA LYS A 395 33.41 -5.44 5.58
C LYS A 395 32.78 -6.70 6.15
N GLN A 396 33.34 -7.86 5.84
CA GLN A 396 32.91 -9.12 6.45
C GLN A 396 33.06 -9.11 7.98
N PHE A 397 34.17 -8.58 8.51
CA PHE A 397 34.36 -8.45 9.96
C PHE A 397 33.43 -7.42 10.59
N GLU A 398 33.17 -6.29 9.93
CA GLU A 398 32.18 -5.30 10.38
C GLU A 398 30.78 -5.92 10.52
N VAL A 399 30.33 -6.66 9.50
CA VAL A 399 29.02 -7.36 9.50
C VAL A 399 28.93 -8.37 10.65
N LEU A 400 29.99 -9.16 10.89
CA LEU A 400 30.04 -10.12 12.00
C LEU A 400 30.03 -9.41 13.36
N GLY A 401 30.70 -8.27 13.49
CA GLY A 401 30.69 -7.45 14.70
C GLY A 401 29.30 -6.90 15.01
N ASP A 402 28.62 -6.33 14.02
CA ASP A 402 27.25 -5.83 14.15
C ASP A 402 26.27 -6.94 14.54
N GLU A 403 26.42 -8.14 13.97
CA GLU A 403 25.60 -9.29 14.30
C GLU A 403 25.78 -9.71 15.76
N ALA A 404 27.02 -9.72 16.27
CA ALA A 404 27.32 -10.01 17.66
C ALA A 404 26.74 -8.92 18.60
N ASP A 405 26.86 -7.64 18.24
CA ASP A 405 26.32 -6.52 19.01
C ASP A 405 24.78 -6.52 19.02
N ARG A 406 24.17 -6.78 17.86
CA ARG A 406 22.72 -6.98 17.75
C ARG A 406 22.27 -8.11 18.64
N LYS A 407 22.96 -9.25 18.64
CA LYS A 407 22.65 -10.38 19.51
C LYS A 407 22.71 -9.99 20.99
N ARG A 408 23.77 -9.29 21.42
CA ARG A 408 23.89 -8.81 22.81
C ARG A 408 22.76 -7.86 23.21
N ARG A 409 22.38 -6.93 22.33
CA ARG A 409 21.25 -6.01 22.58
C ARG A 409 19.92 -6.74 22.69
N LEU A 410 19.66 -7.69 21.80
CA LEU A 410 18.45 -8.52 21.85
C LEU A 410 18.38 -9.33 23.16
N GLU A 411 19.49 -9.89 23.63
CA GLU A 411 19.57 -10.59 24.92
C GLU A 411 19.27 -9.65 26.10
N GLU A 412 19.78 -8.41 26.08
CA GLU A 412 19.50 -7.41 27.12
C GLU A 412 18.03 -6.93 27.10
N GLU A 413 17.48 -6.69 25.90
CA GLU A 413 16.08 -6.33 25.71
C GLU A 413 15.14 -7.45 26.14
N GLU A 414 15.45 -8.71 25.81
CA GLU A 414 14.68 -9.88 26.23
C GLU A 414 14.66 -10.00 27.76
N LYS A 415 15.81 -9.76 28.42
CA LYS A 415 15.90 -9.72 29.88
C LYS A 415 15.00 -8.63 30.47
N LYS A 416 15.05 -7.40 29.95
CA LYS A 416 14.20 -6.29 30.41
C LYS A 416 12.71 -6.58 30.19
N LYS A 417 12.36 -7.11 29.01
CA LYS A 417 10.98 -7.51 28.69
C LYS A 417 10.47 -8.56 29.68
N LYS A 418 11.31 -9.54 30.03
CA LYS A 418 10.96 -10.56 31.03
C LYS A 418 10.70 -9.96 32.41
N GLU A 419 11.56 -9.06 32.87
CA GLU A 419 11.37 -8.33 34.14
C GLU A 419 10.07 -7.52 34.15
N GLU A 420 9.73 -6.86 33.03
CA GLU A 420 8.49 -6.11 32.88
C GLU A 420 7.24 -7.01 32.88
N ILE A 421 7.29 -8.14 32.18
CA ILE A 421 6.21 -9.14 32.17
C ILE A 421 5.95 -9.67 33.58
N GLU A 422 7.00 -10.03 34.33
CA GLU A 422 6.87 -10.51 35.71
C GLU A 422 6.22 -9.46 36.62
N LYS A 423 6.59 -8.18 36.46
CA LYS A 423 5.96 -7.07 37.19
C LYS A 423 4.47 -6.91 36.83
N ARG A 424 4.13 -6.93 35.53
CA ARG A 424 2.74 -6.81 35.06
C ARG A 424 1.88 -7.97 35.54
N GLU A 425 2.40 -9.17 35.49
CA GLU A 425 1.73 -10.37 36.01
C GLU A 425 1.39 -10.22 37.49
N GLY A 426 2.36 -9.75 38.30
CA GLY A 426 2.14 -9.47 39.71
C GLY A 426 1.01 -8.46 39.95
N MET A 427 0.95 -7.40 39.13
CA MET A 427 -0.12 -6.40 39.20
C MET A 427 -1.50 -6.98 38.86
N TYR A 428 -1.61 -7.78 37.79
CA TYR A 428 -2.89 -8.42 37.44
C TYR A 428 -3.35 -9.41 38.49
N ARG A 429 -2.43 -10.20 39.07
CA ARG A 429 -2.77 -11.11 40.17
C ARG A 429 -3.33 -10.37 41.39
N GLN A 430 -2.74 -9.23 41.77
CA GLN A 430 -3.27 -8.39 42.85
C GLN A 430 -4.67 -7.86 42.54
N VAL A 431 -4.97 -7.50 41.29
CA VAL A 431 -6.32 -7.09 40.89
C VAL A 431 -7.29 -8.28 41.03
N LEU A 432 -6.90 -9.47 40.59
CA LEU A 432 -7.75 -10.68 40.66
C LEU A 432 -7.96 -11.21 42.08
N GLU A 433 -7.07 -10.89 43.03
CA GLU A 433 -7.30 -11.14 44.46
C GLU A 433 -8.44 -10.28 45.02
N ILE A 434 -8.65 -9.08 44.48
CA ILE A 434 -9.69 -8.14 44.88
C ILE A 434 -10.99 -8.41 44.11
N ASP A 435 -10.89 -8.57 42.79
CA ASP A 435 -12.00 -8.87 41.89
C ASP A 435 -11.61 -10.02 40.94
N PRO A 436 -12.01 -11.27 41.27
CA PRO A 436 -11.70 -12.45 40.46
C PRO A 436 -12.26 -12.41 39.03
N GLU A 437 -13.24 -11.54 38.78
CA GLU A 437 -13.98 -11.45 37.53
C GLU A 437 -13.59 -10.21 36.70
N ASP A 438 -12.58 -9.44 37.14
CA ASP A 438 -12.09 -8.27 36.41
C ASP A 438 -11.64 -8.68 35.00
N THR A 439 -12.29 -8.11 33.99
CA THR A 439 -12.09 -8.49 32.58
C THR A 439 -10.68 -8.14 32.10
N LEU A 440 -10.14 -7.00 32.51
CA LEU A 440 -8.85 -6.50 32.03
C LEU A 440 -7.70 -7.31 32.61
N ALA A 441 -7.78 -7.64 33.90
CA ALA A 441 -6.78 -8.45 34.59
C ALA A 441 -6.82 -9.92 34.15
N ASN A 442 -8.01 -10.50 33.97
CA ASN A 442 -8.13 -11.85 33.40
C ASN A 442 -7.56 -11.89 31.97
N TYR A 443 -7.90 -10.92 31.12
CA TYR A 443 -7.30 -10.84 29.78
C TYR A 443 -5.77 -10.67 29.83
N GLY A 444 -5.28 -9.71 30.62
CA GLY A 444 -3.86 -9.40 30.70
C GLY A 444 -3.02 -10.54 31.26
N LEU A 445 -3.53 -11.27 32.26
CA LEU A 445 -2.88 -12.47 32.79
C LEU A 445 -2.88 -13.60 31.75
N GLY A 446 -4.02 -13.83 31.08
CA GLY A 446 -4.12 -14.82 30.02
C GLY A 446 -3.20 -14.56 28.83
N GLU A 447 -2.98 -13.29 28.47
CA GLU A 447 -2.00 -12.90 27.43
C GLU A 447 -0.56 -13.19 27.88
N ILE A 448 -0.20 -12.88 29.12
CA ILE A 448 1.13 -13.19 29.68
C ILE A 448 1.38 -14.70 29.73
N GLU A 449 0.38 -15.48 30.17
CA GLU A 449 0.47 -16.94 30.25
C GLU A 449 0.60 -17.56 28.85
N LEU A 450 -0.10 -17.02 27.85
CA LEU A 450 0.06 -17.40 26.45
C LEU A 450 1.50 -17.19 25.97
N GLU A 451 2.10 -16.02 26.26
CA GLU A 451 3.51 -15.73 25.92
C GLU A 451 4.48 -16.69 26.62
N LYS A 452 4.18 -17.11 27.85
CA LYS A 452 5.00 -18.06 28.64
C LYS A 452 4.82 -19.52 28.24
N GLY A 453 3.89 -19.84 27.34
CA GLY A 453 3.58 -21.22 26.97
C GLY A 453 2.66 -21.97 27.94
N LEU A 454 2.07 -21.26 28.90
CA LEU A 454 1.12 -21.77 29.90
C LEU A 454 -0.29 -21.75 29.31
N TYR A 455 -0.52 -22.58 28.30
CA TYR A 455 -1.70 -22.44 27.44
C TYR A 455 -3.01 -22.77 28.16
N GLN A 456 -3.03 -23.71 29.11
CA GLN A 456 -4.27 -24.10 29.79
C GLN A 456 -4.72 -23.05 30.81
N GLU A 457 -3.76 -22.46 31.53
CA GLU A 457 -3.97 -21.33 32.42
C GLU A 457 -4.48 -20.12 31.63
N SER A 458 -3.81 -19.83 30.50
CA SER A 458 -4.20 -18.77 29.57
C SER A 458 -5.64 -18.94 29.08
N ILE A 459 -6.02 -20.14 28.64
CA ILE A 459 -7.38 -20.45 28.19
C ILE A 459 -8.41 -20.18 29.30
N ALA A 460 -8.12 -20.56 30.55
CA ALA A 460 -9.03 -20.34 31.67
C ALA A 460 -9.27 -18.84 31.93
N HIS A 461 -8.21 -18.04 31.96
CA HIS A 461 -8.31 -16.60 32.16
C HIS A 461 -8.98 -15.88 30.99
N LEU A 462 -8.65 -16.26 29.74
CA LEU A 462 -9.24 -15.65 28.54
C LEU A 462 -10.73 -15.97 28.40
N LYS A 463 -11.17 -17.18 28.79
CA LYS A 463 -12.59 -17.53 28.85
C LYS A 463 -13.36 -16.63 29.81
N LYS A 464 -12.84 -16.41 31.03
CA LYS A 464 -13.45 -15.48 31.98
C LYS A 464 -13.60 -14.07 31.41
N ALA A 465 -12.56 -13.56 30.74
CA ALA A 465 -12.61 -12.25 30.11
C ALA A 465 -13.73 -12.16 29.05
N ILE A 466 -13.91 -13.22 28.24
CA ILE A 466 -14.96 -13.29 27.22
C ILE A 466 -16.36 -13.49 27.82
N GLU A 467 -16.49 -14.26 28.90
CA GLU A 467 -17.76 -14.47 29.61
C GLU A 467 -18.36 -13.15 30.12
N HIS A 468 -17.52 -12.30 30.73
CA HIS A 468 -17.93 -10.98 31.22
C HIS A 468 -18.08 -9.94 30.11
N LYS A 469 -17.15 -9.94 29.15
CA LYS A 469 -17.16 -9.00 28.03
C LYS A 469 -17.10 -9.72 26.69
N LYS A 470 -18.26 -10.21 26.26
CA LYS A 470 -18.43 -10.94 24.99
C LYS A 470 -17.94 -10.18 23.76
N ASN A 471 -17.97 -8.84 23.81
CA ASN A 471 -17.51 -7.99 22.73
C ASN A 471 -16.02 -7.60 22.85
N TYR A 472 -15.20 -8.37 23.56
CA TYR A 472 -13.78 -8.06 23.71
C TYR A 472 -12.92 -8.77 22.66
N SER A 473 -12.84 -8.18 21.47
CA SER A 473 -12.22 -8.78 20.26
C SER A 473 -10.80 -9.29 20.47
N VAL A 474 -9.98 -8.57 21.26
CA VAL A 474 -8.59 -8.99 21.55
C VAL A 474 -8.51 -10.24 22.44
N ALA A 475 -9.49 -10.45 23.33
CA ALA A 475 -9.54 -11.67 24.14
C ALA A 475 -9.89 -12.90 23.30
N TRP A 476 -10.79 -12.75 22.31
CA TRP A 476 -11.08 -13.80 21.33
C TRP A 476 -9.84 -14.20 20.53
N LEU A 477 -9.09 -13.20 20.03
CA LEU A 477 -7.83 -13.44 19.32
C LEU A 477 -6.81 -14.18 20.19
N ALA A 478 -6.61 -13.73 21.44
CA ALA A 478 -5.71 -14.39 22.37
C ALA A 478 -6.15 -15.83 22.69
N LEU A 479 -7.46 -16.07 22.88
CA LEU A 479 -7.98 -17.40 23.18
C LEU A 479 -7.77 -18.36 22.01
N GLY A 480 -8.04 -17.90 20.78
CA GLY A 480 -7.81 -18.70 19.59
C GLY A 480 -6.31 -19.03 19.41
N LYS A 481 -5.42 -18.08 19.69
CA LYS A 481 -3.97 -18.32 19.72
C LYS A 481 -3.58 -19.36 20.79
N ALA A 482 -4.16 -19.28 21.99
CA ALA A 482 -3.90 -20.23 23.06
C ALA A 482 -4.34 -21.66 22.69
N TYR A 483 -5.53 -21.82 22.11
CA TYR A 483 -6.00 -23.10 21.60
C TYR A 483 -5.15 -23.65 20.45
N MET A 484 -4.74 -22.78 19.52
CA MET A 484 -3.87 -23.17 18.42
C MET A 484 -2.52 -23.70 18.93
N LYS A 485 -1.93 -23.02 19.91
CA LYS A 485 -0.64 -23.39 20.52
C LYS A 485 -0.73 -24.59 21.45
N SER A 486 -1.88 -24.83 22.10
CA SER A 486 -2.13 -26.04 22.90
C SER A 486 -2.42 -27.29 22.06
N GLY A 487 -2.59 -27.13 20.74
CA GLY A 487 -2.92 -28.22 19.80
C GLY A 487 -4.42 -28.49 19.67
N GLU A 488 -5.27 -27.69 20.33
CA GLU A 488 -6.73 -27.79 20.30
C GLU A 488 -7.33 -27.12 19.06
N LYS A 489 -6.90 -27.60 17.88
CA LYS A 489 -7.19 -26.99 16.57
C LYS A 489 -8.68 -26.75 16.30
N ALA A 490 -9.55 -27.68 16.67
CA ALA A 490 -10.99 -27.53 16.47
C ALA A 490 -11.58 -26.34 17.25
N LEU A 491 -11.14 -26.15 18.50
CA LEU A 491 -11.55 -25.03 19.34
C LEU A 491 -10.93 -23.72 18.85
N ALA A 492 -9.69 -23.74 18.36
CA ALA A 492 -9.07 -22.56 17.74
C ALA A 492 -9.86 -22.08 16.52
N LEU A 493 -10.25 -22.99 15.61
CA LEU A 493 -11.06 -22.67 14.44
C LEU A 493 -12.41 -22.04 14.80
N GLU A 494 -13.12 -22.61 15.78
CA GLU A 494 -14.40 -22.07 16.27
C GLU A 494 -14.20 -20.69 16.92
N THR A 495 -13.19 -20.56 17.79
CA THR A 495 -12.88 -19.32 18.52
C THR A 495 -12.53 -18.18 17.56
N PHE A 496 -11.71 -18.45 16.54
CA PHE A 496 -11.38 -17.43 15.53
C PHE A 496 -12.62 -17.04 14.71
N ARG A 497 -13.47 -17.98 14.28
CA ARG A 497 -14.69 -17.66 13.52
C ARG A 497 -15.65 -16.77 14.32
N GLU A 498 -15.87 -17.08 15.59
CA GLU A 498 -16.72 -16.25 16.45
C GLU A 498 -16.07 -14.90 16.78
N GLY A 499 -14.75 -14.90 17.05
CA GLY A 499 -13.98 -13.69 17.28
C GLY A 499 -14.02 -12.72 16.09
N ILE A 500 -13.90 -13.22 14.85
CA ILE A 500 -14.02 -12.44 13.61
C ILE A 500 -15.39 -11.74 13.52
N LYS A 501 -16.48 -12.46 13.82
CA LYS A 501 -17.85 -11.88 13.85
C LYS A 501 -17.97 -10.78 14.91
N VAL A 502 -17.41 -11.01 16.10
CA VAL A 502 -17.41 -10.02 17.20
C VAL A 502 -16.61 -8.78 16.81
N ALA A 503 -15.40 -8.97 16.29
CA ALA A 503 -14.50 -7.90 15.89
C ALA A 503 -15.09 -7.07 14.75
N GLY A 504 -15.67 -7.71 13.72
CA GLY A 504 -16.36 -7.03 12.62
C GLY A 504 -17.53 -6.16 13.09
N LYS A 505 -18.35 -6.66 14.03
CA LYS A 505 -19.48 -5.90 14.62
C LYS A 505 -19.03 -4.70 15.45
N ASN A 506 -17.89 -4.82 16.14
CA ASN A 506 -17.31 -3.73 16.92
C ASN A 506 -16.60 -2.69 16.05
N GLY A 507 -16.13 -3.10 14.86
CA GLY A 507 -15.25 -2.32 14.00
C GLY A 507 -13.76 -2.51 14.31
N ASP A 508 -13.41 -3.54 15.09
CA ASP A 508 -12.04 -3.88 15.45
C ASP A 508 -11.36 -4.68 14.33
N LEU A 509 -11.13 -4.03 13.18
CA LEU A 509 -10.64 -4.71 11.98
C LEU A 509 -9.24 -5.32 12.15
N MET A 510 -8.37 -4.71 12.98
CA MET A 510 -7.02 -5.24 13.20
C MET A 510 -7.03 -6.63 13.87
N PRO A 511 -7.72 -6.85 15.02
CA PRO A 511 -7.95 -8.20 15.54
C PRO A 511 -8.66 -9.13 14.55
N ALA A 512 -9.64 -8.63 13.79
CA ALA A 512 -10.39 -9.44 12.82
C ALA A 512 -9.49 -10.00 11.71
N ASN A 513 -8.67 -9.14 11.10
CA ASN A 513 -7.73 -9.51 10.05
C ASN A 513 -6.69 -10.50 10.56
N GLU A 514 -6.16 -10.29 11.78
CA GLU A 514 -5.19 -11.22 12.38
C GLU A 514 -5.81 -12.59 12.68
N MET A 515 -7.04 -12.64 13.19
CA MET A 515 -7.76 -13.90 13.39
C MET A 515 -8.02 -14.61 12.05
N GLN A 516 -8.39 -13.88 10.99
CA GLN A 516 -8.63 -14.45 9.66
C GLN A 516 -7.35 -15.01 9.05
N ARG A 517 -6.22 -14.30 9.21
CA ARG A 517 -4.90 -14.79 8.79
C ARG A 517 -4.54 -16.10 9.47
N LEU A 518 -4.67 -16.17 10.80
CA LEU A 518 -4.39 -17.36 11.60
C LEU A 518 -5.36 -18.51 11.28
N LEU A 519 -6.62 -18.20 10.99
CA LEU A 519 -7.60 -19.20 10.54
C LEU A 519 -7.15 -19.88 9.24
N GLY A 520 -6.49 -19.15 8.33
CA GLY A 520 -5.94 -19.70 7.08
C GLY A 520 -4.67 -20.55 7.27
N GLU A 521 -3.97 -20.43 8.40
CA GLU A 521 -2.81 -21.27 8.76
C GLU A 521 -3.21 -22.63 9.35
N LEU A 522 -4.45 -22.74 9.85
CA LEU A 522 -5.05 -23.97 10.39
C LEU A 522 -5.68 -24.78 9.27
#